data_AF-A0A1T4S428-F1
#
_entry.id   AF-A0A1T4S428-F1
#
_cell.length_a   1.000
_cell.length_b   1.000
_cell.length_c   1.000
_cell.angle_alpha   90.00
_cell.angle_beta   90.00
_cell.angle_gamma   90.00
#
_symmetry.space_group_name_H-M   'P 1'
#
loop_
_entity.id
_entity.type
_entity.pdbx_description
1 polymer ?
#
loop_
_entity_poly.entity_id
_entity_poly.type
_entity_poly.pdbx_seq_one_letter_code
_entity_poly.pdbx_strand_id
1 'polypeptide(L)'
;MNDDPIEAIAAAAASIGIAPPDTLQIDAVVHRYPDRLNDRPGQRNAWYMATHNPDGTTGGAVGSWKLGVSVNWCTSVTRTYTPAEKAEFARQQAAARAKAEAERLEAQQQAAVKAVQLWDRSRPARPDHPYLVRKGIQRHRARQIGPALVFDYRDQRGIITTLQFIQPDGSKKFLSGGTVAACSHRFGPKVNNVLILAEGFATGATIHEATGHPVAVCGFAGNLKPVALVARAAFPEAVLVIAGDADPVGRQKALEAAEAVQGRVVFPEFGGAGVVHGNRF
;
A
#
# COMPACT_ATOMS: atom_id res chain seq x y z
N MET A 1 25.55 17.99 20.78
CA MET A 1 24.13 17.96 21.19
C MET A 1 23.49 19.09 20.41
N ASN A 2 22.55 18.78 19.51
CA ASN A 2 21.96 19.78 18.61
C ASN A 2 20.74 20.41 19.27
N ASP A 3 20.88 21.68 19.61
CA ASP A 3 19.79 22.48 20.15
C ASP A 3 18.99 23.17 19.03
N ASP A 4 19.50 23.17 17.79
CA ASP A 4 18.79 23.62 16.60
C ASP A 4 17.88 22.50 16.05
N PRO A 5 16.55 22.71 15.99
CA PRO A 5 15.60 21.76 15.40
C PRO A 5 15.94 21.38 13.95
N ILE A 6 16.49 22.31 13.15
CA ILE A 6 16.86 22.07 11.74
C ILE A 6 18.01 21.07 11.67
N GLU A 7 19.03 21.24 12.50
CA GLU A 7 20.16 20.31 12.52
C GLU A 7 19.76 18.95 13.12
N ALA A 8 18.88 18.92 14.11
CA ALA A 8 18.39 17.69 14.72
C ALA A 8 17.58 16.83 13.73
N ILE A 9 16.62 17.43 13.00
CA ILE A 9 15.89 16.70 11.96
C ILE A 9 16.81 16.30 10.80
N ALA A 10 17.81 17.12 10.48
CA ALA A 10 18.75 16.80 9.41
C ALA A 10 19.62 15.59 9.73
N ALA A 11 20.15 15.51 10.96
CA ALA A 11 20.88 14.34 11.43
C ALA A 11 20.00 13.07 11.42
N ALA A 12 18.74 13.21 11.83
CA ALA A 12 17.78 12.12 11.83
C ALA A 12 17.46 11.62 10.41
N ALA A 13 17.19 12.54 9.47
CA ALA A 13 16.97 12.24 8.06
C ALA A 13 18.19 11.51 7.44
N ALA A 14 19.39 12.00 7.72
CA ALA A 14 20.63 11.37 7.26
C ALA A 14 20.79 9.93 7.79
N SER A 15 20.41 9.67 9.05
CA SER A 15 20.54 8.33 9.66
C SER A 15 19.67 7.25 9.00
N ILE A 16 18.60 7.65 8.30
CA ILE A 16 17.72 6.77 7.52
C ILE A 16 17.90 6.93 6.00
N GLY A 17 18.97 7.60 5.56
CA GLY A 17 19.37 7.69 4.15
C GLY A 17 18.49 8.57 3.27
N ILE A 18 17.87 9.62 3.82
CA ILE A 18 17.04 10.57 3.07
C ILE A 18 17.55 12.01 3.19
N ALA A 19 17.23 12.86 2.22
CA ALA A 19 17.53 14.28 2.31
C ALA A 19 16.70 14.95 3.44
N PRO A 20 17.25 15.94 4.16
CA PRO A 20 16.47 16.75 5.09
C PRO A 20 15.50 17.69 4.35
N PRO A 21 14.44 18.18 5.02
CA PRO A 21 13.58 19.21 4.46
C PRO A 21 14.32 20.54 4.35
N ASP A 22 14.03 21.32 3.30
CA ASP A 22 14.61 22.66 3.09
C ASP A 22 14.12 23.70 4.12
N THR A 23 12.90 23.50 4.62
CA THR A 23 12.24 24.37 5.59
C THR A 23 11.50 23.53 6.61
N LEU A 24 11.55 23.95 7.86
CA LEU A 24 10.90 23.26 8.99
C LEU A 24 9.72 24.08 9.53
N GLN A 25 8.52 23.54 9.40
CA GLN A 25 7.29 24.08 10.03
C GLN A 25 6.99 23.28 11.30
N ILE A 26 6.78 23.98 12.42
CA ILE A 26 6.53 23.38 13.73
C ILE A 26 5.07 23.63 14.10
N ASP A 27 4.18 22.83 13.56
CA ASP A 27 2.72 22.98 13.66
C ASP A 27 2.00 21.66 14.02
N ALA A 28 2.76 20.61 14.36
CA ALA A 28 2.26 19.25 14.61
C ALA A 28 1.51 18.63 13.41
N VAL A 29 1.73 19.12 12.20
CA VAL A 29 1.16 18.57 10.95
C VAL A 29 2.22 17.79 10.18
N VAL A 30 1.77 16.80 9.41
CA VAL A 30 2.65 16.05 8.48
C VAL A 30 2.86 16.87 7.21
N HIS A 31 4.11 17.26 6.97
CA HIS A 31 4.54 17.99 5.77
C HIS A 31 5.27 17.07 4.80
N ARG A 32 4.88 17.10 3.52
CA ARG A 32 5.52 16.33 2.44
C ARG A 32 6.53 17.15 1.68
N TYR A 33 7.72 16.60 1.47
CA TYR A 33 8.82 17.28 0.76
C TYR A 33 9.53 16.31 -0.21
N PRO A 34 10.21 16.84 -1.25
CA PRO A 34 10.99 16.02 -2.16
C PRO A 34 12.24 15.47 -1.48
N ASP A 35 12.43 14.16 -1.52
CA ASP A 35 13.69 13.53 -1.08
C ASP A 35 14.74 13.67 -2.18
N ARG A 36 15.61 14.68 -2.10
CA ARG A 36 16.60 14.96 -3.16
C ARG A 36 17.58 13.81 -3.43
N LEU A 37 17.70 12.83 -2.53
CA LEU A 37 18.55 11.65 -2.75
C LEU A 37 17.84 10.55 -3.54
N ASN A 38 16.53 10.36 -3.30
CA ASN A 38 15.81 9.17 -3.75
C ASN A 38 14.66 9.48 -4.71
N ASP A 39 14.16 10.72 -4.77
CA ASP A 39 13.02 11.12 -5.58
C ASP A 39 13.42 11.59 -6.98
N ARG A 40 12.56 11.29 -7.96
CA ARG A 40 12.64 11.92 -9.29
C ARG A 40 12.01 13.32 -9.24
N PRO A 41 12.37 14.23 -10.16
CA PRO A 41 11.75 15.56 -10.24
C PRO A 41 10.22 15.49 -10.18
N GLY A 42 9.62 16.27 -9.26
CA GLY A 42 8.17 16.31 -9.02
C GLY A 42 7.63 15.32 -8.00
N GLN A 43 8.41 14.36 -7.51
CA GLN A 43 7.99 13.46 -6.42
C GLN A 43 8.18 14.12 -5.04
N ARG A 44 7.33 13.72 -4.08
CA ARG A 44 7.36 14.18 -2.68
C ARG A 44 7.11 13.01 -1.74
N ASN A 45 8.04 12.07 -1.67
CA ASN A 45 7.88 10.84 -0.91
C ASN A 45 8.43 10.91 0.51
N ALA A 46 9.25 11.92 0.82
CA ALA A 46 9.65 12.21 2.19
C ALA A 46 8.59 13.04 2.93
N TRP A 47 8.56 12.88 4.24
CA TRP A 47 7.65 13.58 5.13
C TRP A 47 8.31 13.84 6.49
N TYR A 48 7.85 14.88 7.16
CA TYR A 48 8.16 15.12 8.57
C TYR A 48 6.94 15.63 9.33
N MET A 49 7.01 15.54 10.65
CA MET A 49 6.15 16.24 11.59
C MET A 49 7.04 16.83 12.68
N ALA A 50 6.80 18.07 13.07
CA ALA A 50 7.52 18.75 14.14
C ALA A 50 6.54 19.42 15.10
N THR A 51 6.82 19.33 16.40
CA THR A 51 6.03 19.97 17.46
C THR A 51 6.97 20.52 18.53
N HIS A 52 6.54 21.61 19.17
CA HIS A 52 7.10 22.01 20.45
C HIS A 52 6.60 21.05 21.53
N ASN A 53 7.54 20.57 22.34
CA ASN A 53 7.22 19.72 23.47
C ASN A 53 7.09 20.59 24.74
N PRO A 54 6.32 20.13 25.75
CA PRO A 54 6.15 20.86 27.00
C PRO A 54 7.45 21.08 27.80
N ASP A 55 8.53 20.36 27.46
CA ASP A 55 9.84 20.51 28.08
C ASP A 55 10.74 21.58 27.45
N GLY A 56 10.24 22.28 26.42
CA GLY A 56 11.00 23.26 25.65
C GLY A 56 11.84 22.66 24.52
N THR A 57 11.88 21.32 24.37
CA THR A 57 12.45 20.71 23.16
C THR A 57 11.53 20.94 21.96
N THR A 58 12.09 20.82 20.77
CA THR A 58 11.32 20.61 19.54
C THR A 58 11.63 19.23 19.00
N GLY A 59 10.62 18.46 18.64
CA GLY A 59 10.83 17.12 18.11
C GLY A 59 9.67 16.62 17.28
N GLY A 60 9.81 15.39 16.80
CA GLY A 60 8.78 14.72 16.01
C GLY A 60 9.35 13.52 15.27
N ALA A 61 8.93 13.34 14.03
CA ALA A 61 9.35 12.23 13.18
C ALA A 61 9.69 12.71 11.77
N VAL A 62 10.58 11.98 11.11
CA VAL A 62 10.95 12.18 9.71
C VAL A 62 11.08 10.82 9.03
N GLY A 63 10.68 10.73 7.75
CA GLY A 63 10.66 9.46 7.03
C GLY A 63 10.39 9.56 5.54
N SER A 64 10.38 8.39 4.87
CA SER A 64 10.08 8.25 3.44
C SER A 64 9.13 7.09 3.19
N TRP A 65 7.97 7.36 2.58
CA TRP A 65 7.03 6.29 2.22
C TRP A 65 7.55 5.38 1.11
N LYS A 66 8.38 5.92 0.21
CA LYS A 66 8.96 5.16 -0.89
C LYS A 66 9.93 4.10 -0.38
N LEU A 67 10.75 4.46 0.61
CA LEU A 67 11.72 3.56 1.21
C LEU A 67 11.14 2.75 2.38
N GLY A 68 10.01 3.18 2.94
CA GLY A 68 9.39 2.52 4.10
C GLY A 68 10.16 2.71 5.40
N VAL A 69 10.88 3.83 5.55
CA VAL A 69 11.72 4.15 6.72
C VAL A 69 11.21 5.38 7.46
N SER A 70 11.37 5.42 8.77
CA SER A 70 11.09 6.59 9.62
C SER A 70 11.86 6.53 10.93
N VAL A 71 12.21 7.69 11.48
CA VAL A 71 12.85 7.82 12.79
C VAL A 71 12.27 9.01 13.57
N ASN A 72 12.25 8.90 14.90
CA ASN A 72 11.92 10.03 15.76
C ASN A 72 13.16 10.89 16.01
N TRP A 73 12.97 12.19 16.11
CA TRP A 73 14.03 13.16 16.38
C TRP A 73 13.57 14.18 17.42
N CYS A 74 14.53 14.78 18.12
CA CYS A 74 14.27 15.79 19.15
C CYS A 74 15.53 16.63 19.32
N THR A 75 15.38 17.93 19.59
CA THR A 75 16.49 18.74 20.11
C THR A 75 16.88 18.24 21.49
N SER A 76 18.15 18.44 21.85
CA SER A 76 18.60 18.15 23.22
C SER A 76 17.97 19.12 24.20
N VAL A 77 17.52 18.62 25.35
CA VAL A 77 17.35 19.41 26.58
C VAL A 77 18.07 18.68 27.71
N THR A 78 18.71 19.42 28.60
CA THR A 78 19.35 18.94 29.84
C THR A 78 18.34 18.51 30.92
N ARG A 79 17.04 18.49 30.61
CA ARG A 79 15.93 18.25 31.53
C ARG A 79 15.67 16.76 31.61
N THR A 80 15.78 16.23 32.82
CA THR A 80 15.32 14.90 33.17
C THR A 80 13.85 14.97 33.59
N TYR A 81 12.98 14.30 32.83
CA TYR A 81 11.58 14.12 33.22
C TYR A 81 11.45 13.30 34.50
N THR A 82 10.62 13.78 35.42
CA THR A 82 10.24 13.00 36.60
C THR A 82 9.46 11.75 36.19
N PRO A 83 9.46 10.69 37.02
CA PRO A 83 8.62 9.51 36.78
C PRO A 83 7.13 9.86 36.56
N ALA A 84 6.61 10.88 37.26
CA ALA A 84 5.23 11.33 37.15
C ALA A 84 4.94 11.96 35.77
N GLU A 85 5.82 12.83 35.26
CA GLU A 85 5.67 13.44 33.93
C GLU A 85 5.76 12.39 32.81
N LYS A 86 6.67 11.43 32.93
CA LYS A 86 6.76 10.30 31.99
C LYS A 86 5.47 9.48 31.97
N ALA A 87 4.90 9.21 33.15
CA ALA A 87 3.65 8.45 33.27
C ALA A 87 2.47 9.21 32.65
N GLU A 88 2.39 10.52 32.84
CA GLU A 88 1.35 11.36 32.25
C GLU A 88 1.47 11.42 30.72
N PHE A 89 2.68 11.63 30.19
CA PHE A 89 2.92 11.63 28.75
C PHE A 89 2.60 10.28 28.10
N ALA A 90 2.96 9.17 28.76
CA ALA A 90 2.59 7.83 28.32
C ALA A 90 1.05 7.64 28.31
N ARG A 91 0.35 8.17 29.31
CA ARG A 91 -1.13 8.13 29.37
C ARG A 91 -1.76 8.93 28.24
N GLN A 92 -1.26 10.13 27.96
CA GLN A 92 -1.75 10.97 26.87
C GLN A 92 -1.51 10.33 25.50
N GLN A 93 -0.32 9.76 25.27
CA GLN A 93 -0.03 9.01 24.06
C GLN A 93 -0.92 7.77 23.92
N ALA A 94 -1.15 7.02 25.00
CA ALA A 94 -2.02 5.86 24.97
C ALA A 94 -3.47 6.26 24.64
N ALA A 95 -3.97 7.34 25.25
CA ALA A 95 -5.30 7.88 24.96
C ALA A 95 -5.43 8.38 23.52
N ALA A 96 -4.44 9.11 23.00
CA ALA A 96 -4.42 9.58 21.62
C ALA A 96 -4.38 8.41 20.62
N ARG A 97 -3.57 7.38 20.87
CA ARG A 97 -3.52 6.16 20.07
C ARG A 97 -4.85 5.41 20.09
N ALA A 98 -5.47 5.27 21.26
CA ALA A 98 -6.77 4.62 21.40
C ALA A 98 -7.87 5.37 20.64
N LYS A 99 -7.88 6.71 20.73
CA LYS A 99 -8.81 7.55 19.97
C LYS A 99 -8.60 7.43 18.47
N ALA A 100 -7.37 7.53 17.99
CA ALA A 100 -7.05 7.39 16.57
C ALA A 100 -7.39 6.00 16.01
N GLU A 101 -7.19 4.95 16.81
CA GLU A 101 -7.59 3.59 16.45
C GLU A 101 -9.11 3.46 16.32
N ALA A 102 -9.86 4.02 17.27
CA ALA A 102 -11.32 4.01 17.24
C ALA A 102 -11.86 4.75 16.01
N GLU A 103 -11.35 5.95 15.72
CA GLU A 103 -11.71 6.74 14.53
C GLU A 103 -11.37 5.99 13.23
N ARG A 104 -10.21 5.31 13.18
CA ARG A 104 -9.82 4.49 12.03
C ARG A 104 -10.78 3.32 11.83
N LEU A 105 -11.14 2.62 12.90
CA LEU A 105 -12.05 1.49 12.83
C LEU A 105 -13.44 1.92 12.36
N GLU A 106 -13.95 3.04 12.88
CA GLU A 106 -15.22 3.61 12.43
C GLU A 106 -15.18 3.99 10.94
N ALA A 107 -14.12 4.68 10.49
CA ALA A 107 -13.95 5.03 9.08
C ALA A 107 -13.88 3.78 8.17
N GLN A 108 -13.24 2.71 8.63
CA GLN A 108 -13.19 1.43 7.91
C GLN A 108 -14.56 0.77 7.80
N GLN A 109 -15.35 0.78 8.88
CA GLN A 109 -16.72 0.25 8.88
C GLN A 109 -17.61 1.02 7.91
N GLN A 110 -17.56 2.36 7.96
CA GLN A 110 -18.31 3.22 7.05
C GLN A 110 -17.89 3.01 5.58
N ALA A 111 -16.59 2.87 5.32
CA ALA A 111 -16.07 2.60 3.99
C ALA A 111 -16.49 1.23 3.45
N ALA A 112 -16.53 0.19 4.30
CA ALA A 112 -17.01 -1.13 3.92
C ALA A 112 -18.50 -1.13 3.54
N VAL A 113 -19.36 -0.45 4.32
CA VAL A 113 -20.77 -0.26 3.99
C VAL A 113 -20.92 0.46 2.63
N LYS A 114 -20.19 1.56 2.43
CA LYS A 114 -20.18 2.29 1.17
C LYS A 114 -19.67 1.44 0.00
N ALA A 115 -18.67 0.60 0.23
CA ALA A 115 -18.10 -0.31 -0.77
C ALA A 115 -19.16 -1.32 -1.25
N VAL A 116 -19.90 -1.94 -0.34
CA VAL A 116 -21.01 -2.86 -0.68
C VAL A 116 -22.07 -2.12 -1.50
N GLN A 117 -22.53 -0.95 -1.05
CA GLN A 117 -23.53 -0.15 -1.79
C GLN A 117 -23.09 0.25 -3.19
N LEU A 118 -21.80 0.60 -3.38
CA LEU A 118 -21.25 0.92 -4.70
C LEU A 118 -21.14 -0.33 -5.56
N TRP A 119 -20.68 -1.45 -4.98
CA TRP A 119 -20.59 -2.73 -5.67
C TRP A 119 -21.95 -3.19 -6.20
N ASP A 120 -23.01 -3.11 -5.40
CA ASP A 120 -24.35 -3.55 -5.78
C ASP A 120 -24.94 -2.68 -6.91
N ARG A 121 -24.66 -1.38 -6.90
CA ARG A 121 -25.07 -0.44 -7.96
C ARG A 121 -24.25 -0.55 -9.25
N SER A 122 -23.05 -1.11 -9.18
CA SER A 122 -22.19 -1.27 -10.36
C SER A 122 -22.75 -2.33 -11.32
N ARG A 123 -22.34 -2.34 -12.58
CA ARG A 123 -22.76 -3.36 -13.57
C ARG A 123 -21.55 -4.17 -14.02
N PRO A 124 -21.70 -5.40 -14.53
CA PRO A 124 -20.58 -6.10 -15.16
C PRO A 124 -19.88 -5.19 -16.17
N ALA A 125 -18.54 -5.13 -16.13
CA ALA A 125 -17.80 -4.26 -17.03
C ALA A 125 -18.08 -4.66 -18.49
N ARG A 126 -18.14 -3.65 -19.37
CA ARG A 126 -18.32 -3.91 -20.80
C ARG A 126 -17.02 -4.48 -21.38
N PRO A 127 -17.08 -5.48 -22.28
CA PRO A 127 -15.87 -6.03 -22.91
C PRO A 127 -15.07 -5.00 -23.72
N ASP A 128 -15.74 -3.97 -24.25
CA ASP A 128 -15.15 -2.87 -25.02
C ASP A 128 -14.59 -1.73 -24.14
N HIS A 129 -14.50 -1.92 -22.82
CA HIS A 129 -13.94 -0.91 -21.92
C HIS A 129 -12.48 -0.56 -22.34
N PRO A 130 -12.11 0.72 -22.51
CA PRO A 130 -10.83 1.11 -23.10
C PRO A 130 -9.60 0.52 -22.40
N TYR A 131 -9.63 0.42 -21.08
CA TYR A 131 -8.56 -0.23 -20.31
C TYR A 131 -8.40 -1.73 -20.65
N LEU A 132 -9.51 -2.47 -20.77
CA LEU A 132 -9.48 -3.91 -21.04
C LEU A 132 -8.96 -4.18 -22.45
N VAL A 133 -9.47 -3.43 -23.44
CA VAL A 133 -9.02 -3.50 -24.84
C VAL A 133 -7.53 -3.17 -24.95
N ARG A 134 -7.09 -2.06 -24.35
CA ARG A 134 -5.68 -1.66 -24.37
C ARG A 134 -4.76 -2.67 -23.70
N LYS A 135 -5.24 -3.38 -22.67
CA LYS A 135 -4.49 -4.43 -21.98
C LYS A 135 -4.61 -5.80 -22.62
N GLY A 136 -5.51 -5.98 -23.59
CA GLY A 136 -5.74 -7.27 -24.25
C GLY A 136 -6.28 -8.35 -23.31
N ILE A 137 -7.11 -7.97 -22.33
CA ILE A 137 -7.62 -8.88 -21.28
C ILE A 137 -9.13 -8.80 -21.17
N GLN A 138 -9.74 -9.88 -20.68
CA GLN A 138 -11.15 -9.94 -20.35
C GLN A 138 -11.46 -9.31 -18.98
N ARG A 139 -12.75 -9.12 -18.70
CA ARG A 139 -13.21 -8.42 -17.49
C ARG A 139 -13.05 -9.18 -16.18
N HIS A 140 -13.02 -10.52 -16.17
CA HIS A 140 -12.80 -11.36 -14.97
C HIS A 140 -13.41 -10.84 -13.65
N ARG A 141 -14.74 -10.86 -13.53
CA ARG A 141 -15.53 -10.30 -12.39
C ARG A 141 -15.42 -8.79 -12.17
N ALA A 142 -14.62 -8.04 -12.94
CA ALA A 142 -14.64 -6.59 -12.90
C ALA A 142 -16.04 -6.06 -13.21
N ARG A 143 -16.46 -5.10 -12.40
CA ARG A 143 -17.68 -4.32 -12.61
C ARG A 143 -17.32 -2.92 -13.09
N GLN A 144 -18.31 -2.08 -13.33
CA GLN A 144 -18.14 -0.74 -13.87
C GLN A 144 -19.18 0.22 -13.28
N ILE A 145 -18.73 1.42 -12.94
CA ILE A 145 -19.56 2.58 -12.57
C ILE A 145 -19.09 3.76 -13.41
N GLY A 146 -19.97 4.30 -14.25
CA GLY A 146 -19.57 5.33 -15.22
C GLY A 146 -18.40 4.84 -16.08
N PRO A 147 -17.30 5.61 -16.21
CA PRO A 147 -16.12 5.22 -16.99
C PRO A 147 -15.13 4.33 -16.21
N ALA A 148 -15.34 4.08 -14.92
CA ALA A 148 -14.36 3.37 -14.11
C ALA A 148 -14.69 1.88 -14.00
N LEU A 149 -13.69 1.01 -14.20
CA LEU A 149 -13.73 -0.37 -13.72
C LEU A 149 -13.71 -0.39 -12.19
N VAL A 150 -14.37 -1.38 -11.61
CA VAL A 150 -14.55 -1.56 -10.17
C VAL A 150 -14.20 -2.99 -9.79
N PHE A 151 -13.38 -3.12 -8.74
CA PHE A 151 -12.90 -4.40 -8.22
C PHE A 151 -13.22 -4.51 -6.72
N ASP A 152 -13.89 -5.60 -6.33
CA ASP A 152 -14.23 -5.88 -4.93
C ASP A 152 -13.05 -6.49 -4.16
N TYR A 153 -12.46 -5.72 -3.24
CA TYR A 153 -11.42 -6.24 -2.36
C TYR A 153 -12.08 -6.85 -1.15
N ARG A 154 -11.83 -8.15 -0.96
CA ARG A 154 -12.45 -8.96 0.09
C ARG A 154 -11.42 -9.55 1.03
N ASP A 155 -11.78 -9.58 2.30
CA ASP A 155 -11.01 -10.29 3.33
C ASP A 155 -11.09 -11.83 3.18
N GLN A 156 -10.49 -12.55 4.12
CA GLN A 156 -10.51 -14.02 4.19
C GLN A 156 -11.91 -14.62 4.42
N ARG A 157 -12.84 -13.82 4.96
CA ARG A 157 -14.24 -14.23 5.18
C ARG A 157 -15.11 -13.97 3.95
N GLY A 158 -14.56 -13.33 2.91
CA GLY A 158 -15.28 -12.97 1.69
C GLY A 158 -16.08 -11.68 1.80
N ILE A 159 -15.89 -10.91 2.87
CA ILE A 159 -16.57 -9.63 3.09
C ILE A 159 -15.86 -8.54 2.29
N ILE A 160 -16.63 -7.69 1.57
CA ILE A 160 -16.08 -6.54 0.86
C ILE A 160 -15.67 -5.48 1.89
N THR A 161 -14.38 -5.14 1.92
CA THR A 161 -13.82 -4.14 2.84
C THR A 161 -13.55 -2.81 2.15
N THR A 162 -13.35 -2.84 0.82
CA THR A 162 -13.08 -1.65 -0.01
C THR A 162 -13.26 -1.98 -1.50
N LEU A 163 -13.19 -0.96 -2.34
CA LEU A 163 -13.18 -1.08 -3.79
C LEU A 163 -11.91 -0.45 -4.37
N GLN A 164 -11.39 -1.03 -5.45
CA GLN A 164 -10.45 -0.34 -6.33
C GLN A 164 -11.18 0.11 -7.59
N PHE A 165 -10.85 1.32 -8.05
CA PHE A 165 -11.33 1.91 -9.28
C PHE A 165 -10.18 2.05 -10.26
N ILE A 166 -10.38 1.68 -11.52
CA ILE A 166 -9.43 1.92 -12.62
C ILE A 166 -10.13 2.71 -13.71
N GLN A 167 -9.61 3.89 -14.01
CA GLN A 167 -10.13 4.78 -15.06
C GLN A 167 -9.66 4.32 -16.46
N PRO A 168 -10.26 4.83 -17.55
CA PRO A 168 -9.87 4.46 -18.91
C PRO A 168 -8.39 4.70 -19.22
N ASP A 169 -7.82 5.78 -18.66
CA ASP A 169 -6.39 6.13 -18.78
C ASP A 169 -5.46 5.18 -18.01
N GLY A 170 -6.01 4.36 -17.11
CA GLY A 170 -5.30 3.39 -16.28
C GLY A 170 -4.95 3.91 -14.89
N SER A 171 -5.32 5.15 -14.53
CA SER A 171 -5.19 5.67 -13.18
C SER A 171 -6.04 4.85 -12.21
N LYS A 172 -5.43 4.46 -11.08
CA LYS A 172 -6.03 3.55 -10.10
C LYS A 172 -6.19 4.27 -8.76
N LYS A 173 -7.32 4.08 -8.09
CA LYS A 173 -7.56 4.58 -6.73
C LYS A 173 -8.37 3.59 -5.92
N PHE A 174 -8.12 3.53 -4.61
CA PHE A 174 -8.99 2.82 -3.68
C PHE A 174 -10.07 3.74 -3.13
N LEU A 175 -11.18 3.15 -2.70
CA LEU A 175 -12.18 3.85 -1.89
C LEU A 175 -11.54 4.30 -0.58
N SER A 176 -11.54 5.61 -0.33
CA SER A 176 -10.97 6.21 0.89
C SER A 176 -11.58 5.61 2.16
N GLY A 177 -10.75 5.38 3.16
CA GLY A 177 -11.13 4.79 4.45
C GLY A 177 -11.24 3.27 4.44
N GLY A 178 -11.30 2.61 3.28
CA GLY A 178 -11.47 1.16 3.21
C GLY A 178 -10.20 0.36 3.51
N THR A 179 -10.37 -0.82 4.08
CA THR A 179 -9.26 -1.73 4.41
C THR A 179 -8.80 -2.49 3.18
N VAL A 180 -7.59 -2.22 2.69
CA VAL A 180 -6.97 -2.94 1.56
C VAL A 180 -6.03 -4.06 2.03
N ALA A 181 -5.37 -3.86 3.17
CA ALA A 181 -4.37 -4.79 3.69
C ALA A 181 -4.94 -6.21 3.81
N ALA A 182 -4.23 -7.18 3.26
CA ALA A 182 -4.60 -8.60 3.21
C ALA A 182 -5.93 -8.91 2.49
N CYS A 183 -6.55 -7.93 1.84
CA CYS A 183 -7.74 -8.10 1.03
C CYS A 183 -7.37 -8.23 -0.44
N SER A 184 -8.17 -8.97 -1.21
CA SER A 184 -7.91 -9.19 -2.64
C SER A 184 -9.19 -9.23 -3.47
N HIS A 185 -9.06 -8.85 -4.73
CA HIS A 185 -10.07 -9.14 -5.76
C HIS A 185 -9.78 -10.50 -6.38
N ARG A 186 -10.73 -11.44 -6.31
CA ARG A 186 -10.53 -12.84 -6.69
C ARG A 186 -11.38 -13.24 -7.89
N PHE A 187 -10.81 -14.02 -8.80
CA PHE A 187 -11.50 -14.61 -9.96
C PHE A 187 -10.82 -15.92 -10.42
N GLY A 188 -11.47 -16.61 -11.36
CA GLY A 188 -11.08 -17.95 -11.80
C GLY A 188 -11.80 -19.05 -11.01
N PRO A 189 -11.39 -20.32 -11.20
CA PRO A 189 -12.00 -21.47 -10.56
C PRO A 189 -11.76 -21.51 -9.04
N LYS A 190 -12.28 -22.53 -8.35
CA LYS A 190 -11.94 -22.77 -6.94
C LYS A 190 -10.45 -23.14 -6.82
N VAL A 191 -9.79 -22.66 -5.77
CA VAL A 191 -8.42 -23.08 -5.44
C VAL A 191 -8.40 -24.57 -5.12
N ASN A 192 -7.55 -25.30 -5.83
CA ASN A 192 -7.27 -26.71 -5.58
C ASN A 192 -5.78 -26.89 -5.26
N ASN A 193 -4.92 -26.78 -6.29
CA ASN A 193 -3.48 -27.02 -6.15
C ASN A 193 -2.61 -25.76 -6.33
N VAL A 194 -3.12 -24.73 -7.00
CA VAL A 194 -2.38 -23.52 -7.35
C VAL A 194 -3.24 -22.30 -7.09
N LEU A 195 -2.63 -21.24 -6.55
CA LEU A 195 -3.21 -19.91 -6.47
C LEU A 195 -2.18 -18.87 -6.88
N ILE A 196 -2.55 -18.03 -7.85
CA ILE A 196 -1.72 -16.91 -8.30
C ILE A 196 -2.07 -15.67 -7.48
N LEU A 197 -1.08 -15.02 -6.92
CA LEU A 197 -1.17 -13.73 -6.25
C LEU A 197 -0.55 -12.67 -7.16
N ALA A 198 -1.38 -11.90 -7.84
CA ALA A 198 -0.92 -10.89 -8.79
C ALA A 198 -0.94 -9.50 -8.16
N GLU A 199 0.10 -8.70 -8.45
CA GLU A 199 0.15 -7.32 -7.99
C GLU A 199 -1.04 -6.50 -8.53
N GLY A 200 -1.25 -6.52 -9.85
CA GLY A 200 -2.28 -5.75 -10.53
C GLY A 200 -3.29 -6.62 -11.28
N PHE A 201 -4.47 -6.05 -11.57
CA PHE A 201 -5.53 -6.75 -12.29
C PHE A 201 -5.09 -7.25 -13.67
N ALA A 202 -4.42 -6.41 -14.47
CA ALA A 202 -3.98 -6.81 -15.80
C ALA A 202 -2.99 -7.99 -15.79
N THR A 203 -2.02 -7.95 -14.87
CA THR A 203 -1.08 -9.05 -14.63
C THR A 203 -1.83 -10.35 -14.28
N GLY A 204 -2.73 -10.28 -13.30
CA GLY A 204 -3.53 -11.44 -12.89
C GLY A 204 -4.41 -11.99 -14.00
N ALA A 205 -5.10 -11.11 -14.74
CA ALA A 205 -5.98 -11.48 -15.85
C ALA A 205 -5.20 -12.20 -16.95
N THR A 206 -4.04 -11.66 -17.31
CA THR A 206 -3.16 -12.25 -18.34
C THR A 206 -2.72 -13.67 -17.94
N ILE A 207 -2.27 -13.87 -16.70
CA ILE A 207 -1.85 -15.20 -16.22
C ILE A 207 -3.04 -16.16 -16.15
N HIS A 208 -4.20 -15.70 -15.71
CA HIS A 208 -5.41 -16.54 -15.69
C HIS A 208 -5.83 -16.98 -17.09
N GLU A 209 -5.84 -16.07 -18.06
CA GLU A 209 -6.20 -16.39 -19.44
C GLU A 209 -5.22 -17.38 -20.08
N ALA A 210 -3.94 -17.33 -19.71
CA ALA A 210 -2.93 -18.27 -20.19
C ALA A 210 -2.96 -19.64 -19.49
N THR A 211 -3.33 -19.70 -18.21
CA THR A 211 -3.15 -20.92 -17.38
C THR A 211 -4.44 -21.54 -16.84
N GLY A 212 -5.54 -20.79 -16.82
CA GLY A 212 -6.80 -21.17 -16.18
C GLY A 212 -6.76 -21.19 -14.64
N HIS A 213 -5.62 -20.90 -14.00
CA HIS A 213 -5.48 -20.96 -12.54
C HIS A 213 -6.22 -19.82 -11.83
N PRO A 214 -6.70 -20.03 -10.59
CA PRO A 214 -7.35 -18.99 -9.82
C PRO A 214 -6.37 -17.87 -9.44
N VAL A 215 -6.89 -16.65 -9.38
CA VAL A 215 -6.11 -15.43 -9.13
C VAL A 215 -6.69 -14.65 -7.97
N ALA A 216 -5.80 -14.16 -7.11
CA ALA A 216 -6.04 -13.10 -6.14
C ALA A 216 -5.22 -11.85 -6.54
N VAL A 217 -5.90 -10.77 -6.89
CA VAL A 217 -5.27 -9.47 -7.19
C VAL A 217 -5.09 -8.68 -5.91
N CYS A 218 -3.85 -8.28 -5.63
CA CYS A 218 -3.43 -7.61 -4.38
C CYS A 218 -3.54 -6.08 -4.46
N GLY A 219 -3.54 -5.53 -5.67
CA GLY A 219 -3.81 -4.13 -5.98
C GLY A 219 -2.61 -3.20 -6.01
N PHE A 220 -1.54 -3.55 -5.29
CA PHE A 220 -0.23 -2.89 -5.28
C PHE A 220 0.81 -3.79 -4.62
N ALA A 221 2.10 -3.57 -4.93
CA ALA A 221 3.22 -4.39 -4.46
C ALA A 221 3.23 -4.62 -2.93
N GLY A 222 3.00 -3.57 -2.15
CA GLY A 222 3.01 -3.63 -0.68
C GLY A 222 1.94 -4.55 -0.07
N ASN A 223 0.92 -4.95 -0.82
CA ASN A 223 -0.12 -5.87 -0.33
C ASN A 223 0.14 -7.33 -0.69
N LEU A 224 1.16 -7.65 -1.48
CA LEU A 224 1.48 -9.03 -1.88
C LEU A 224 1.72 -9.92 -0.66
N LYS A 225 2.59 -9.51 0.27
CA LYS A 225 2.92 -10.29 1.47
C LYS A 225 1.72 -10.47 2.41
N PRO A 226 0.95 -9.44 2.79
CA PRO A 226 -0.27 -9.60 3.58
C PRO A 226 -1.27 -10.60 2.98
N VAL A 227 -1.54 -10.49 1.67
CA VAL A 227 -2.48 -11.41 0.99
C VAL A 227 -1.89 -12.81 0.90
N ALA A 228 -0.59 -12.96 0.64
CA ALA A 228 0.08 -14.26 0.61
C ALA A 228 -0.02 -14.99 1.95
N LEU A 229 0.20 -14.31 3.08
CA LEU A 229 0.10 -14.89 4.42
C LEU A 229 -1.32 -15.43 4.69
N VAL A 230 -2.35 -14.63 4.36
CA VAL A 230 -3.75 -15.07 4.47
C VAL A 230 -4.04 -16.25 3.53
N ALA A 231 -3.53 -16.21 2.30
CA ALA A 231 -3.70 -17.28 1.33
C ALA A 231 -3.05 -18.60 1.80
N ARG A 232 -1.85 -18.55 2.39
CA ARG A 232 -1.17 -19.74 2.93
C ARG A 232 -1.95 -20.34 4.10
N ALA A 233 -2.49 -19.51 4.98
CA ALA A 233 -3.33 -20.00 6.07
C ALA A 233 -4.63 -20.66 5.55
N ALA A 234 -5.23 -20.13 4.50
CA ALA A 234 -6.45 -20.66 3.90
C ALA A 234 -6.20 -21.90 3.01
N PHE A 235 -5.04 -21.99 2.37
CA PHE A 235 -4.66 -23.05 1.44
C PHE A 235 -3.25 -23.59 1.77
N PRO A 236 -3.08 -24.34 2.88
CA PRO A 236 -1.76 -24.77 3.35
C PRO A 236 -0.96 -25.55 2.31
N GLU A 237 -1.63 -26.40 1.53
CA GLU A 237 -1.00 -27.30 0.55
C GLU A 237 -0.91 -26.71 -0.87
N ALA A 238 -1.55 -25.56 -1.14
CA ALA A 238 -1.53 -24.99 -2.48
C ALA A 238 -0.16 -24.40 -2.82
N VAL A 239 0.25 -24.54 -4.08
CA VAL A 239 1.38 -23.79 -4.63
C VAL A 239 0.95 -22.34 -4.81
N LEU A 240 1.54 -21.45 -4.00
CA LEU A 240 1.33 -20.02 -4.11
C LEU A 240 2.35 -19.44 -5.08
N VAL A 241 1.89 -18.83 -6.16
CA VAL A 241 2.74 -18.17 -7.15
C VAL A 241 2.54 -16.66 -7.05
N ILE A 242 3.59 -15.93 -6.70
CA ILE A 242 3.58 -14.47 -6.58
C ILE A 242 4.00 -13.85 -7.91
N ALA A 243 3.07 -13.19 -8.59
CA ALA A 243 3.31 -12.47 -9.82
C ALA A 243 3.47 -10.98 -9.55
N GLY A 244 4.73 -10.54 -9.45
CA GLY A 244 5.09 -9.13 -9.25
C GLY A 244 5.36 -8.41 -10.57
N ASP A 245 5.30 -7.08 -10.55
CA ASP A 245 5.79 -6.28 -11.68
C ASP A 245 7.34 -6.31 -11.75
N ALA A 246 7.91 -6.09 -12.94
CA ALA A 246 9.35 -6.23 -13.15
C ALA A 246 10.19 -5.02 -12.70
N ASP A 247 9.58 -3.95 -12.19
CA ASP A 247 10.31 -2.83 -11.63
C ASP A 247 10.97 -3.22 -10.28
N PRO A 248 11.99 -2.47 -9.81
CA PRO A 248 12.74 -2.82 -8.60
C PRO A 248 11.86 -3.02 -7.35
N VAL A 249 10.80 -2.23 -7.19
CA VAL A 249 9.93 -2.30 -5.99
C VAL A 249 9.00 -3.50 -6.10
N GLY A 250 8.37 -3.70 -7.26
CA GLY A 250 7.54 -4.87 -7.54
C GLY A 250 8.30 -6.18 -7.34
N ARG A 251 9.52 -6.27 -7.86
CA ARG A 251 10.42 -7.42 -7.69
C ARG A 251 10.73 -7.71 -6.23
N GLN A 252 11.17 -6.70 -5.49
CA GLN A 252 11.52 -6.86 -4.09
C GLN A 252 10.32 -7.34 -3.26
N LYS A 253 9.14 -6.73 -3.43
CA LYS A 253 7.95 -7.10 -2.66
C LYS A 253 7.41 -8.48 -3.02
N ALA A 254 7.52 -8.89 -4.28
CA ALA A 254 7.13 -10.23 -4.69
C ALA A 254 8.05 -11.31 -4.09
N LEU A 255 9.36 -11.06 -4.05
CA LEU A 255 10.34 -11.94 -3.40
C LEU A 255 10.07 -12.07 -1.89
N GLU A 256 9.90 -10.94 -1.19
CA GLU A 256 9.58 -10.91 0.24
C GLU A 256 8.28 -11.67 0.56
N ALA A 257 7.28 -11.58 -0.31
CA ALA A 257 6.02 -12.29 -0.17
C ALA A 257 6.19 -13.79 -0.39
N ALA A 258 6.92 -14.19 -1.45
CA ALA A 258 7.17 -15.60 -1.77
C ALA A 258 7.96 -16.29 -0.65
N GLU A 259 9.01 -15.64 -0.15
CA GLU A 259 9.81 -16.15 0.97
C GLU A 259 8.95 -16.40 2.22
N ALA A 260 8.10 -15.43 2.58
CA ALA A 260 7.25 -15.51 3.77
C ALA A 260 6.24 -16.67 3.77
N VAL A 261 5.96 -17.27 2.60
CA VAL A 261 4.98 -18.35 2.45
C VAL A 261 5.52 -19.58 1.74
N GLN A 262 6.84 -19.66 1.54
CA GLN A 262 7.50 -20.70 0.75
C GLN A 262 6.87 -20.87 -0.65
N GLY A 263 6.51 -19.74 -1.26
CA GLY A 263 5.89 -19.66 -2.59
C GLY A 263 6.90 -19.69 -3.74
N ARG A 264 6.37 -19.57 -4.95
CA ARG A 264 7.13 -19.33 -6.18
C ARG A 264 6.95 -17.87 -6.59
N VAL A 265 7.88 -17.33 -7.35
CA VAL A 265 7.79 -15.98 -7.90
C VAL A 265 7.88 -16.04 -9.41
N VAL A 266 7.11 -15.20 -10.10
CA VAL A 266 7.17 -14.99 -11.55
C VAL A 266 7.18 -13.50 -11.86
N PHE A 267 7.89 -13.13 -12.91
CA PHE A 267 8.02 -11.75 -13.38
C PHE A 267 7.75 -11.70 -14.87
N PRO A 268 7.21 -10.58 -15.39
CA PRO A 268 6.97 -10.49 -16.81
C PRO A 268 8.29 -10.38 -17.59
N GLU A 269 8.38 -11.10 -18.69
CA GLU A 269 9.43 -10.94 -19.69
C GLU A 269 8.94 -9.98 -20.79
N PHE A 270 9.70 -8.91 -21.02
CA PHE A 270 9.44 -8.00 -22.13
C PHE A 270 10.39 -8.38 -23.27
N GLY A 271 9.84 -8.91 -24.37
CA GLY A 271 10.62 -9.19 -25.58
C GLY A 271 11.31 -7.94 -26.10
N GLY A 272 12.55 -8.07 -26.59
CA GLY A 272 13.34 -6.97 -27.15
C GLY A 272 12.60 -6.21 -28.26
N ALA A 273 12.96 -4.92 -28.38
CA ALA A 273 12.34 -3.88 -29.20
C ALA A 273 11.63 -4.39 -30.49
N GLY A 274 10.29 -4.27 -30.53
CA GLY A 274 9.53 -4.38 -31.77
C GLY A 274 8.19 -5.10 -31.72
N VAL A 275 7.76 -5.68 -30.59
CA VAL A 275 6.49 -6.42 -30.53
C VAL A 275 5.50 -5.79 -29.54
N VAL A 276 4.26 -5.64 -30.03
CA VAL A 276 3.12 -4.95 -29.42
C VAL A 276 2.83 -5.42 -27.99
N HIS A 277 2.53 -4.44 -27.14
CA HIS A 277 2.34 -4.53 -25.69
C HIS A 277 1.49 -5.72 -25.21
N GLY A 278 2.16 -6.65 -24.53
CA GLY A 278 1.55 -7.63 -23.63
C GLY A 278 2.63 -8.15 -22.69
N ASN A 279 2.35 -8.21 -21.39
CA ASN A 279 3.26 -8.87 -20.45
C ASN A 279 3.21 -10.38 -20.73
N ARG A 280 4.32 -11.03 -21.08
CA ARG A 280 4.42 -12.49 -21.05
C ARG A 280 4.91 -12.90 -19.66
N PHE A 281 4.26 -13.88 -19.05
CA PHE A 281 4.59 -14.44 -17.74
C PHE A 281 4.84 -15.94 -17.87
#